data_AF-A0A914QR96-F1
#
_entry.id   AF-A0A914QR96-F1
#
_cell.length_a   1.000
_cell.length_b   1.000
_cell.length_c   1.000
_cell.angle_alpha   90.00
_cell.angle_beta   90.00
_cell.angle_gamma   90.00
#
_symmetry.space_group_name_H-M   'P 1'
#
loop_
_entity.id
_entity.type
_entity.pdbx_description
1 polymer ?
#
loop_
_entity_poly.entity_id
_entity_poly.type
_entity_poly.pdbx_seq_one_letter_code
_entity_poly.pdbx_strand_id
1 'polypeptide(L)'
;MGVTESSEQTKKVAQLMGTKTVLNEFIAYQKLGKLVDAGSLSPRSAMIATYALCGFSNFSSIGIQLGVLGGMMPKRKKLLSSIALRALMAGCISCFMTASLAGILVEDATYCTGRVNNHCFNVDNYIEAYDNFTMHENITTPNSFLSIHEDL
;
A
#
# COMPACT_ATOMS: atom_id res chain seq x y z
N MET A 1 -4.02 4.12 13.95
CA MET A 1 -4.49 3.61 12.64
C MET A 1 -5.98 3.69 12.43
N GLY A 2 -6.84 3.50 13.44
CA GLY A 2 -8.29 3.71 13.26
C GLY A 2 -9.07 2.49 12.75
N VAL A 3 -8.66 1.28 13.14
CA VAL A 3 -9.48 0.05 12.99
C VAL A 3 -10.56 0.09 14.08
N THR A 4 -11.77 0.53 13.76
CA THR A 4 -12.73 1.01 14.77
C THR A 4 -13.99 0.16 14.92
N GLU A 5 -14.22 -0.85 14.09
CA GLU A 5 -15.53 -1.52 14.09
C GLU A 5 -15.69 -2.65 15.11
N SER A 6 -14.62 -3.34 15.51
CA SER A 6 -14.69 -4.39 16.56
C SER A 6 -13.30 -4.79 17.05
N SER A 7 -13.20 -5.18 18.32
CA SER A 7 -11.98 -5.77 18.91
C SER A 7 -11.47 -6.98 18.11
N GLU A 8 -12.37 -7.78 17.54
CA GLU A 8 -12.02 -8.95 16.74
C GLU A 8 -11.34 -8.58 15.42
N GLN A 9 -11.79 -7.51 14.75
CA GLN A 9 -11.11 -7.03 13.54
C GLN A 9 -9.71 -6.50 13.87
N THR A 10 -9.57 -5.77 14.97
CA THR A 10 -8.26 -5.29 15.45
C THR A 10 -7.29 -6.44 15.72
N LYS A 11 -7.74 -7.53 16.35
CA LYS A 11 -6.92 -8.74 16.56
C LYS A 11 -6.49 -9.37 15.24
N LYS A 12 -7.42 -9.52 14.29
CA LYS A 12 -7.11 -10.06 12.95
C LYS A 12 -6.08 -9.20 12.22
N VAL A 13 -6.25 -7.88 12.21
CA VAL A 13 -5.27 -6.95 11.61
C VAL A 13 -3.92 -7.04 12.31
N ALA A 14 -3.87 -7.08 13.64
CA ALA A 14 -2.62 -7.24 14.40
C ALA A 14 -1.90 -8.57 14.07
N GLN A 15 -2.64 -9.67 13.89
CA GLN A 15 -2.06 -10.95 13.46
C GLN A 15 -1.46 -10.88 12.05
N LEU A 16 -2.05 -10.10 11.13
CA LEU A 16 -1.47 -9.86 9.81
C LEU A 16 -0.15 -9.09 9.92
N MET A 17 -0.08 -8.08 10.77
CA MET A 17 1.14 -7.31 11.00
C MET A 17 2.25 -8.18 11.59
N GLY A 18 1.92 -9.05 12.55
CA GLY A 18 2.86 -10.04 13.08
C GLY A 18 3.34 -11.02 12.01
N THR A 19 2.41 -11.52 11.17
CA THR A 19 2.75 -12.39 10.04
C THR A 19 3.73 -11.70 9.07
N LYS A 20 3.50 -10.42 8.76
CA LYS A 20 4.40 -9.63 7.91
C LYS A 20 5.81 -9.54 8.50
N THR A 21 5.93 -9.13 9.76
CA THR A 21 7.23 -8.89 10.40
C THR A 21 8.06 -10.17 10.53
N VAL A 22 7.43 -11.29 10.90
CA VAL A 22 8.10 -12.56 11.14
C VAL A 22 8.36 -13.34 9.86
N LEU A 23 7.38 -13.41 8.95
CA LEU A 23 7.49 -14.18 7.70
C LEU A 23 7.82 -13.26 6.52
N ASN A 24 6.81 -12.61 5.95
CA ASN A 24 6.90 -11.62 4.89
C ASN A 24 5.53 -10.99 4.60
N GLU A 25 5.52 -9.92 3.82
CA GLU A 25 4.32 -9.22 3.37
C GLU A 25 3.46 -10.04 2.42
N PHE A 26 4.04 -10.87 1.55
CA PHE A 26 3.26 -11.67 0.57
C PHE A 26 2.30 -12.66 1.25
N ILE A 27 2.77 -13.39 2.26
CA ILE A 27 1.95 -14.31 3.07
C ILE A 27 0.90 -13.52 3.85
N ALA A 28 1.26 -12.35 4.38
CA ALA A 28 0.31 -11.49 5.06
C ALA A 28 -0.81 -11.00 4.12
N TYR A 29 -0.48 -10.59 2.89
CA TYR A 29 -1.46 -10.21 1.87
C TYR A 29 -2.36 -11.38 1.47
N GLN A 30 -1.81 -12.58 1.31
CA GLN A 30 -2.63 -13.76 1.02
C GLN A 30 -3.65 -14.03 2.15
N LYS A 31 -3.23 -13.88 3.42
CA LYS A 31 -4.16 -14.01 4.56
C LYS A 31 -5.18 -12.87 4.59
N LEU A 32 -4.77 -11.64 4.27
CA LEU A 32 -5.68 -10.49 4.17
C LEU A 32 -6.76 -10.75 3.13
N GLY A 33 -6.40 -11.23 1.93
CA GLY A 33 -7.35 -11.60 0.88
C GLY A 33 -8.40 -12.60 1.39
N LYS A 34 -7.99 -13.68 2.05
CA LYS A 34 -8.90 -14.65 2.66
C LYS A 34 -9.86 -14.05 3.69
N LEU A 35 -9.38 -13.07 4.48
CA LEU A 35 -10.21 -12.39 5.47
C LEU A 35 -11.22 -11.43 4.82
N VAL A 36 -10.85 -10.78 3.72
CA VAL A 36 -11.74 -9.94 2.93
C VAL A 36 -12.81 -10.79 2.25
N ASP A 37 -12.42 -11.88 1.58
CA ASP A 37 -13.35 -12.80 0.91
C ASP A 37 -14.35 -13.44 1.88
N ALA A 38 -13.91 -13.73 3.12
CA ALA A 38 -14.77 -14.27 4.18
C ALA A 38 -15.66 -13.21 4.85
N GLY A 39 -15.65 -11.95 4.39
CA GLY A 39 -16.40 -10.84 5.03
C GLY A 39 -15.97 -10.58 6.48
N SER A 40 -14.76 -10.97 6.85
CA SER A 40 -14.25 -10.95 8.23
C SER A 40 -13.67 -9.60 8.66
N LEU A 41 -13.50 -8.68 7.71
CA LEU A 41 -13.00 -7.32 7.90
C LEU A 41 -13.94 -6.35 7.18
N SER A 42 -14.22 -5.20 7.82
CA SER A 42 -14.94 -4.12 7.14
C SER A 42 -14.05 -3.50 6.05
N PRO A 43 -14.66 -2.83 5.05
CA PRO A 43 -13.89 -2.16 4.00
C PRO A 43 -12.80 -1.22 4.52
N ARG A 44 -13.12 -0.48 5.58
CA ARG A 44 -12.21 0.44 6.24
C ARG A 44 -11.03 -0.30 6.88
N SER A 45 -11.31 -1.37 7.63
CA SER A 45 -10.27 -2.19 8.25
C SER A 45 -9.37 -2.87 7.21
N ALA A 46 -9.94 -3.35 6.10
CA ALA A 46 -9.20 -3.96 5.01
C ALA A 46 -8.27 -2.96 4.32
N MET A 47 -8.72 -1.73 4.07
CA MET A 47 -7.89 -0.65 3.54
C MET A 47 -6.74 -0.32 4.49
N ILE A 48 -7.03 -0.09 5.77
CA ILE A 48 -6.00 0.22 6.78
C ILE A 48 -4.96 -0.91 6.86
N ALA A 49 -5.41 -2.16 6.86
CA ALA A 49 -4.52 -3.32 6.83
C ALA A 49 -3.65 -3.33 5.56
N THR A 50 -4.21 -2.99 4.40
CA THR A 50 -3.47 -2.92 3.13
C THR A 50 -2.32 -1.93 3.19
N TYR A 51 -2.55 -0.73 3.73
CA TYR A 51 -1.49 0.28 3.93
C TYR A 51 -0.48 -0.14 5.00
N ALA A 52 -0.93 -0.73 6.11
CA ALA A 52 -0.03 -1.21 7.16
C ALA A 52 0.88 -2.35 6.69
N LEU A 53 0.38 -3.19 5.78
CA LEU A 53 1.14 -4.27 5.16
C LEU A 53 2.07 -3.79 4.04
N CYS A 54 1.83 -2.62 3.46
CA CYS A 54 2.62 -2.08 2.36
C CYS A 54 4.03 -1.69 2.81
N GLY A 55 4.98 -2.62 2.69
CA GLY A 55 6.39 -2.39 2.96
C GLY A 55 7.14 -3.67 3.35
N PHE A 56 8.42 -3.71 2.99
CA PHE A 56 9.32 -4.86 3.22
C PHE A 56 9.93 -4.88 4.61
N SER A 57 9.24 -4.37 5.63
CA SER A 57 9.74 -4.32 7.02
C SER A 57 9.60 -5.67 7.71
N ASN A 58 10.39 -6.65 7.28
CA ASN A 58 10.46 -8.01 7.83
C ASN A 58 11.92 -8.46 8.03
N PHE A 59 12.14 -9.53 8.80
CA PHE A 59 13.50 -10.03 9.07
C PHE A 59 14.24 -10.53 7.83
N SER A 60 13.53 -11.12 6.86
CA SER A 60 14.11 -11.59 5.60
C SER A 60 14.70 -10.42 4.79
N SER A 61 13.99 -9.29 4.73
CA SER A 61 14.43 -8.07 4.05
C SER A 61 15.65 -7.43 4.69
N ILE A 62 15.81 -7.55 6.02
CA ILE A 62 17.05 -7.16 6.70
C ILE A 62 18.22 -8.02 6.21
N GLY A 63 18.03 -9.33 6.09
CA GLY A 63 19.03 -10.23 5.52
C GLY A 63 19.44 -9.82 4.09
N ILE A 64 18.46 -9.51 3.24
CA ILE A 64 18.70 -9.02 1.87
C ILE A 64 19.48 -7.71 1.89
N GLN A 65 19.07 -6.72 2.69
CA GLN A 65 19.75 -5.42 2.79
C GLN A 65 21.18 -5.55 3.30
N LEU A 66 21.42 -6.40 4.30
CA LEU A 66 22.76 -6.69 4.81
C LEU A 66 23.62 -7.43 3.77
N GLY A 67 23.03 -8.32 2.97
CA GLY A 67 23.71 -9.00 1.87
C GLY A 67 24.14 -8.03 0.78
N VAL A 68 23.20 -7.23 0.27
CA VAL A 68 23.46 -6.26 -0.81
C VAL A 68 24.42 -5.16 -0.35
N LEU A 69 24.05 -4.41 0.70
CA LEU A 69 24.85 -3.27 1.16
C LEU A 69 26.16 -3.73 1.81
N GLY A 70 26.18 -4.90 2.45
CA GLY A 70 27.41 -5.49 2.98
C GLY A 70 28.37 -5.92 1.89
N GLY A 71 27.87 -6.38 0.74
CA GLY A 71 28.68 -6.65 -0.46
C GLY A 71 29.24 -5.36 -1.08
N MET A 72 28.43 -4.31 -1.16
CA MET A 72 28.86 -3.00 -1.69
C MET A 72 29.84 -2.26 -0.75
N MET A 73 29.68 -2.40 0.57
CA MET A 73 30.44 -1.67 1.57
C MET A 73 31.05 -2.61 2.63
N PRO A 74 32.02 -3.48 2.27
CA PRO A 74 32.52 -4.53 3.14
C PRO A 74 33.15 -4.02 4.44
N LYS A 75 33.76 -2.83 4.44
CA LYS A 75 34.33 -2.19 5.64
C LYS A 75 33.26 -1.70 6.64
N ARG A 76 31.99 -1.56 6.22
CA ARG A 76 30.90 -1.03 7.06
C ARG A 76 29.87 -2.09 7.50
N LYS A 77 30.10 -3.38 7.21
CA LYS A 77 29.19 -4.48 7.59
C LYS A 77 28.76 -4.45 9.06
N LYS A 78 29.71 -4.21 9.98
CA LYS A 78 29.45 -4.14 11.43
C LYS A 78 28.51 -3.00 11.82
N LEU A 79 28.60 -1.85 11.14
CA LEU A 79 27.70 -0.72 11.33
C LEU A 79 26.30 -1.03 10.80
N LEU A 80 26.22 -1.65 9.61
CA LEU A 80 24.94 -2.01 9.01
C LEU A 80 24.18 -3.03 9.87
N SER A 81 24.86 -4.06 10.38
CA SER A 81 24.24 -5.04 11.27
C SER A 81 23.78 -4.43 12.59
N SER A 82 24.48 -3.41 13.11
CA SER A 82 24.11 -2.78 14.39
C SER A 82 22.87 -1.89 14.29
N ILE A 83 22.61 -1.28 13.12
CA ILE A 83 21.42 -0.44 12.89
C ILE A 83 20.23 -1.23 12.32
N ALA A 84 20.44 -2.47 11.86
CA ALA A 84 19.45 -3.27 11.15
C ALA A 84 18.09 -3.38 11.88
N LEU A 85 18.09 -3.67 13.18
CA LEU A 85 16.83 -3.78 13.94
C LEU A 85 16.12 -2.42 14.09
N ARG A 86 16.89 -1.34 14.22
CA ARG A 86 16.33 0.02 14.25
C ARG A 86 15.71 0.40 12.91
N ALA A 87 16.36 0.02 11.81
CA ALA A 87 15.84 0.21 10.46
C ALA A 87 14.54 -0.58 10.24
N LEU A 88 14.46 -1.81 10.75
CA LEU A 88 13.23 -2.61 10.72
C LEU A 88 12.07 -1.90 11.42
N MET A 89 12.30 -1.44 12.65
CA MET A 89 11.29 -0.71 13.44
C MET A 89 10.86 0.60 12.76
N ALA A 90 11.81 1.36 12.21
CA ALA A 90 11.51 2.56 11.44
C ALA A 90 10.64 2.26 10.21
N GLY A 91 10.92 1.16 9.51
CA GLY A 91 10.11 0.68 8.39
C GLY A 91 8.68 0.34 8.80
N CYS A 92 8.51 -0.40 9.90
CA CYS A 92 7.17 -0.70 10.44
C CYS A 92 6.41 0.59 10.78
N ILE A 93 7.04 1.52 11.50
CA ILE A 93 6.42 2.80 11.89
C ILE A 93 6.01 3.62 10.65
N SER A 94 6.82 3.61 9.59
CA SER A 94 6.49 4.30 8.34
C SER A 94 5.21 3.73 7.71
N CYS A 95 5.07 2.40 7.59
CA CYS A 95 3.83 1.77 7.13
C CYS A 95 2.64 2.09 8.04
N PHE A 96 2.91 2.24 9.34
CA PHE A 96 1.87 2.49 10.34
C PHE A 96 1.35 3.93 10.28
N MET A 97 2.24 4.85 9.95
CA MET A 97 1.93 6.25 9.72
C MET A 97 1.08 6.40 8.46
N THR A 98 1.45 5.76 7.35
CA THR A 98 0.65 5.80 6.11
C THR A 98 -0.73 5.17 6.31
N ALA A 99 -0.81 4.05 7.04
CA ALA A 99 -2.09 3.43 7.40
C ALA A 99 -2.97 4.34 8.26
N SER A 100 -2.36 5.09 9.19
CA SER A 100 -3.10 6.06 10.00
C SER A 100 -3.58 7.25 9.19
N LEU A 101 -2.77 7.75 8.24
CA LEU A 101 -3.19 8.79 7.31
C LEU A 101 -4.35 8.32 6.43
N ALA A 102 -4.27 7.12 5.86
CA ALA A 102 -5.38 6.54 5.09
C ALA A 102 -6.66 6.43 5.92
N GLY A 103 -6.55 5.99 7.19
CA GLY A 103 -7.68 5.95 8.11
C GLY A 103 -8.26 7.32 8.46
N ILE A 104 -7.47 8.39 8.46
CA ILE A 104 -7.98 9.75 8.71
C ILE A 104 -8.61 10.35 7.45
N LEU A 105 -7.99 10.14 6.29
CA LEU A 105 -8.40 10.79 5.04
C LEU A 105 -9.61 10.13 4.36
N VAL A 106 -9.81 8.83 4.56
CA VAL A 106 -10.90 8.10 3.93
C VAL A 106 -11.96 7.75 4.96
N GLU A 107 -13.15 8.31 4.79
CA GLU A 107 -14.31 8.07 5.64
C GLU A 107 -15.08 6.83 5.18
N ASP A 108 -15.52 6.81 3.91
CA ASP A 108 -16.26 5.72 3.28
C ASP A 108 -15.37 4.84 2.40
N ALA A 109 -14.77 3.84 3.04
CA ALA A 109 -14.02 2.81 2.33
C ALA A 109 -14.98 1.87 1.57
N THR A 110 -14.74 1.69 0.27
CA THR A 110 -15.40 0.65 -0.55
C THR A 110 -14.34 -0.21 -1.22
N TYR A 111 -14.51 -1.53 -1.22
CA TYR A 111 -13.65 -2.43 -2.00
C TYR A 111 -14.47 -3.16 -3.06
N CYS A 112 -13.88 -3.31 -4.24
CA CYS A 112 -14.48 -4.04 -5.34
C CYS A 112 -14.22 -5.53 -5.17
N THR A 113 -15.28 -6.31 -5.05
CA THR A 113 -15.19 -7.73 -5.38
C THR A 113 -15.17 -7.82 -6.91
N GLY A 114 -14.32 -8.65 -7.52
CA GLY A 114 -14.00 -8.65 -8.96
C GLY A 114 -15.14 -8.97 -9.95
N ARG A 115 -16.39 -8.65 -9.62
CA ARG A 115 -17.50 -8.50 -10.56
C ARG A 115 -17.57 -7.06 -11.06
N VAL A 116 -17.54 -6.90 -12.38
CA VAL A 116 -17.79 -5.62 -13.06
C VAL A 116 -19.26 -5.27 -12.85
N ASN A 117 -19.54 -4.56 -11.77
CA ASN A 117 -20.82 -3.91 -11.52
C ASN A 117 -20.58 -2.40 -11.60
N ASN A 118 -21.52 -1.64 -12.19
CA ASN A 118 -21.46 -0.19 -12.39
C ASN A 118 -21.30 0.64 -11.09
N HIS A 119 -21.23 -0.01 -9.93
CA HIS A 119 -21.18 0.61 -8.62
C HIS A 119 -19.77 0.77 -8.03
N CYS A 120 -18.76 0.07 -8.57
CA CYS A 120 -17.42 0.06 -7.96
C CYS A 120 -16.36 0.88 -8.71
N PHE A 121 -16.43 0.89 -10.04
CA PHE A 121 -15.67 1.81 -10.88
C PHE A 121 -16.59 2.16 -12.05
N ASN A 122 -17.25 3.31 -11.97
CA ASN A 122 -17.99 3.85 -13.10
C ASN A 122 -17.03 4.74 -13.91
N VAL A 123 -16.46 4.18 -14.97
CA VAL A 123 -15.51 4.88 -15.84
C VAL A 123 -16.17 6.11 -16.47
N ASP A 124 -17.48 6.05 -16.74
CA ASP A 124 -18.23 7.16 -17.34
C ASP A 124 -18.22 8.41 -16.44
N ASN A 125 -18.37 8.22 -15.12
CA ASN A 125 -18.29 9.32 -14.15
C ASN A 125 -16.87 9.92 -14.07
N TYR A 126 -15.83 9.12 -14.31
CA TYR A 126 -14.45 9.62 -14.32
C TYR A 126 -14.13 10.40 -15.59
N ILE A 127 -14.66 9.96 -16.74
CA ILE A 127 -14.54 10.65 -18.03
C ILE A 127 -15.26 12.01 -17.95
N GLU A 128 -16.48 12.07 -17.41
CA GLU A 128 -17.18 13.36 -17.23
C GLU A 128 -16.46 14.32 -16.28
N ALA A 129 -15.84 13.81 -15.22
CA ALA A 129 -15.04 14.62 -14.30
C ALA A 129 -13.76 15.15 -14.98
N TYR A 130 -13.12 14.35 -15.83
CA TYR A 130 -11.94 14.75 -16.61
C TYR A 130 -12.29 15.77 -17.70
N ASP A 131 -13.41 15.59 -18.40
CA ASP A 131 -13.90 16.52 -19.41
C ASP A 131 -14.29 17.87 -18.78
N ASN A 132 -14.93 17.86 -17.61
CA ASN A 132 -15.22 19.11 -16.87
C ASN A 132 -13.97 19.82 -16.36
N PHE A 133 -12.91 19.07 -16.01
CA PHE A 133 -11.65 19.66 -15.58
C PHE A 133 -10.88 20.28 -16.75
N THR A 134 -10.84 19.62 -17.91
CA THR A 134 -10.23 20.16 -19.14
C THR A 134 -11.01 21.35 -19.72
N MET A 135 -12.34 21.40 -19.56
CA MET A 135 -13.15 22.56 -19.96
C MET A 135 -12.95 23.80 -19.07
N HIS A 136 -12.43 23.64 -17.84
CA HIS A 136 -12.13 24.75 -16.92
C HIS A 136 -10.70 25.30 -17.07
N GLU A 137 -9.77 24.54 -17.66
CA GLU A 137 -8.46 25.01 -18.11
C GLU A 137 -8.52 25.41 -19.59
N ASN A 138 -9.09 26.59 -19.85
CA ASN A 138 -8.98 27.27 -21.14
C ASN A 138 -7.55 27.82 -21.35
N ILE A 139 -6.55 26.92 -21.39
CA ILE A 139 -5.17 27.23 -21.74
C ILE A 139 -4.78 26.38 -22.95
N THR A 140 -4.93 27.01 -24.11
CA THR A 140 -4.14 26.81 -25.33
C THR A 140 -3.04 25.75 -25.24
N THR A 141 -3.28 24.57 -25.82
CA THR A 141 -2.21 23.78 -26.44
C THR A 141 -2.57 23.53 -27.90
N PRO A 142 -1.78 24.04 -28.86
CA PRO A 142 -1.99 23.75 -30.27
C PRO A 142 -1.53 22.32 -30.57
N ASN A 143 -2.41 21.55 -31.19
CA ASN A 143 -2.22 20.23 -31.79
C ASN A 143 -0.85 20.03 -32.47
N SER A 144 0.18 19.64 -31.71
CA SER A 144 1.52 19.41 -32.28
C SER A 144 2.39 18.41 -31.50
N PHE A 145 1.84 17.66 -30.54
CA PHE A 145 2.62 16.68 -29.75
C PHE A 145 2.34 15.21 -30.09
N LEU A 146 1.51 14.92 -31.10
CA LEU A 146 1.09 13.56 -31.47
C LEU A 146 1.68 13.08 -32.80
N SER A 147 2.97 13.36 -33.03
CA SER A 147 3.70 12.87 -34.22
C SER A 147 5.22 12.71 -34.00
N ILE A 148 5.67 12.41 -32.78
CA ILE A 148 7.07 12.02 -32.51
C ILE A 148 7.12 10.76 -31.66
N HIS A 149 6.61 9.64 -32.18
CA HIS A 149 7.10 8.31 -31.79
C HIS A 149 6.71 7.22 -32.81
N GLU A 150 6.89 7.49 -34.11
CA GLU A 150 6.76 6.44 -35.13
C GLU A 150 7.84 6.51 -36.23
N ASP A 151 9.00 7.13 -35.94
CA ASP A 151 10.20 7.06 -36.79
C ASP A 151 11.48 7.37 -35.96
N LEU A 152 11.94 6.40 -35.17
CA LEU A 152 13.37 6.06 -34.96
C LEU A 152 13.54 4.77 -34.12
#